data_AF-A0A534MD79-F1
#
_entry.id   AF-A0A534MD79-F1
#
_cell.length_a   1.000
_cell.length_b   1.000
_cell.length_c   1.000
_cell.angle_alpha   90.00
_cell.angle_beta   90.00
_cell.angle_gamma   90.00
#
_symmetry.space_group_name_H-M   'P 1'
#
loop_
_entity.id
_entity.type
_entity.pdbx_description
1 polymer ?
#
loop_
_entity_poly.entity_id
_entity_poly.type
_entity_poly.pdbx_seq_one_letter_code
_entity_poly.pdbx_strand_id
1 'polypeptide(L)'
;MPKRLSFAYGRAQAISRTLLVAGLTAALAVSVALSPSPPGLTVWLIGVIIAAYALLFVVSPLLTEHWMTRSRLVLRQGWYFRAVIPFSDIESIARSEEASRTRVPLGIHRPLGQPALFVTGGRTNLLSVRLRRPRKFWQAFGLTATEIIFDVDDPEGFLR
;
A
#
# COMPACT_ATOMS: atom_id res chain seq x y z
N MET A 1 -20.26 9.77 18.08
CA MET A 1 -19.41 9.01 17.13
C MET A 1 -18.18 8.49 17.85
N PRO A 2 -17.76 7.22 17.69
CA PRO A 2 -16.54 6.73 18.30
C PRO A 2 -15.34 7.52 17.75
N LYS A 3 -14.49 8.05 18.64
CA LYS A 3 -13.27 8.79 18.29
C LYS A 3 -12.37 7.87 17.43
N ARG A 4 -12.18 8.24 16.17
CA ARG A 4 -11.33 7.55 15.18
C ARG A 4 -10.11 8.43 14.94
N LEU A 5 -8.91 7.88 15.15
CA LEU A 5 -7.67 8.53 14.75
C LEU A 5 -7.26 7.97 13.40
N SER A 6 -7.07 8.84 12.41
CA SER A 6 -6.63 8.47 11.07
C SER A 6 -5.17 8.86 10.85
N PHE A 7 -4.45 7.97 10.18
CA PHE A 7 -3.05 8.12 9.83
C PHE A 7 -2.90 7.81 8.34
N ALA A 8 -2.37 8.79 7.60
CA ALA A 8 -2.06 8.64 6.18
C ALA A 8 -0.78 7.82 5.98
N TYR A 9 -0.58 7.33 4.76
CA TYR A 9 0.59 6.56 4.34
C TYR A 9 1.59 7.45 3.58
N GLY A 10 2.83 6.98 3.44
CA GLY A 10 3.90 7.69 2.74
C GLY A 10 3.58 8.02 1.27
N ARG A 11 3.40 9.31 0.96
CA ARG A 11 2.94 9.78 -0.37
C ARG A 11 4.00 9.83 -1.47
N ALA A 12 5.29 9.70 -1.15
CA ALA A 12 6.38 9.89 -2.11
C ALA A 12 6.26 9.00 -3.38
N GLN A 13 5.83 7.75 -3.21
CA GLN A 13 5.67 6.83 -4.34
C GLN A 13 4.42 7.13 -5.18
N ALA A 14 3.38 7.69 -4.58
CA ALA A 14 2.19 8.09 -5.33
C ALA A 14 2.52 9.22 -6.32
N ILE A 15 3.37 10.17 -5.90
CA ILE A 15 3.85 11.25 -6.78
C ILE A 15 4.63 10.67 -7.97
N SER A 16 5.61 9.81 -7.72
CA SER A 16 6.42 9.19 -8.79
C SER A 16 5.56 8.41 -9.80
N ARG A 17 4.60 7.62 -9.32
CA ARG A 17 3.67 6.86 -10.17
C ARG A 17 2.73 7.77 -10.96
N THR A 18 2.28 8.87 -10.36
CA THR A 18 1.45 9.87 -11.04
C THR A 18 2.21 10.52 -12.20
N LEU A 19 3.47 10.92 -11.97
CA LEU A 19 4.33 11.48 -13.02
C LEU A 19 4.60 10.48 -14.14
N LEU A 20 4.83 9.20 -13.81
CA LEU A 20 4.99 8.14 -14.81
C LEU A 20 3.73 7.99 -15.68
N VAL A 21 2.55 7.90 -15.06
CA VAL A 21 1.27 7.78 -15.80
C VAL A 21 1.03 8.99 -16.69
N ALA A 22 1.30 10.21 -16.18
CA ALA A 22 1.19 11.43 -16.98
C ALA A 22 2.14 11.40 -18.18
N GLY A 23 3.39 11.00 -17.98
CA GLY A 23 4.39 10.86 -19.04
C GLY A 23 4.01 9.83 -20.11
N LEU A 24 3.55 8.64 -19.70
CA LEU A 24 3.08 7.59 -20.62
C LEU A 24 1.86 8.03 -21.43
N THR A 25 0.93 8.74 -20.78
CA THR A 25 -0.26 9.28 -21.45
C THR A 25 0.13 10.35 -22.47
N ALA A 26 1.04 11.26 -22.12
CA ALA A 26 1.54 12.28 -23.04
C ALA A 26 2.30 11.64 -24.22
N ALA A 27 3.15 10.65 -23.96
CA ALA A 27 3.88 9.92 -25.01
C ALA A 27 2.95 9.18 -25.98
N LEU A 28 1.87 8.57 -25.47
CA LEU A 28 0.84 7.95 -26.31
C LEU A 28 0.13 9.01 -27.16
N ALA A 29 -0.27 10.13 -26.57
CA ALA A 29 -0.93 11.23 -27.29
C ALA A 29 -0.05 11.81 -28.40
N VAL A 30 1.25 12.04 -28.12
CA VAL A 30 2.23 12.49 -29.12
C VAL A 30 2.40 11.45 -30.23
N SER A 31 2.54 10.17 -29.88
CA SER A 31 2.66 9.09 -30.86
C SER A 31 1.44 9.02 -31.80
N VAL A 32 0.24 9.20 -31.26
CA VAL A 32 -1.01 9.25 -32.05
C VAL A 32 -1.03 10.48 -32.95
N ALA A 33 -0.67 11.66 -32.42
CA ALA A 33 -0.67 12.91 -33.18
C ALA A 33 0.34 12.93 -34.33
N LEU A 34 1.48 12.25 -34.18
CA LEU A 34 2.52 12.14 -35.20
C LEU A 34 2.27 10.99 -36.19
N SER A 35 1.28 10.13 -35.95
CA SER A 35 0.97 9.00 -36.81
C SER A 35 -0.05 9.38 -37.89
N PRO A 36 0.25 9.20 -39.19
CA PRO A 36 -0.71 9.47 -40.27
C PRO A 36 -1.96 8.59 -40.23
N SER A 37 -1.82 7.37 -39.70
CA SER A 37 -2.92 6.40 -39.53
C SER A 37 -2.67 5.56 -38.28
N PRO A 38 -2.99 6.10 -37.08
CA PRO A 38 -2.72 5.39 -35.84
C PRO A 38 -3.56 4.10 -35.80
N PRO A 39 -2.95 2.94 -35.56
CA PRO A 39 -3.68 1.68 -35.45
C PRO A 39 -4.61 1.72 -34.23
N GLY A 40 -5.90 1.98 -34.46
CA GLY A 40 -6.87 2.28 -33.40
C GLY A 40 -6.96 1.20 -32.31
N LEU A 41 -6.89 -0.08 -32.69
CA LEU A 41 -6.87 -1.19 -31.74
C LEU A 41 -5.65 -1.13 -30.82
N THR A 42 -4.45 -0.86 -31.37
CA THR A 42 -3.21 -0.76 -30.59
C THR A 42 -3.27 0.42 -29.63
N VAL A 43 -3.73 1.58 -30.08
CA VAL A 43 -3.90 2.78 -29.24
C VAL A 43 -4.87 2.49 -28.10
N TRP A 44 -6.00 1.83 -28.40
CA TRP A 44 -6.99 1.45 -27.40
C TRP A 44 -6.41 0.47 -26.36
N LEU A 45 -5.71 -0.58 -26.80
CA LEU A 45 -5.08 -1.55 -25.90
C LEU A 45 -4.05 -0.89 -24.97
N ILE A 46 -3.18 -0.03 -25.50
CA ILE A 46 -2.20 0.71 -24.70
C ILE A 46 -2.93 1.64 -23.71
N GLY A 47 -3.96 2.35 -24.17
CA GLY A 47 -4.77 3.22 -23.32
C GLY A 47 -5.41 2.46 -22.15
N VAL A 48 -5.98 1.28 -22.41
CA VAL A 48 -6.56 0.41 -21.37
C VAL A 48 -5.50 -0.04 -20.37
N ILE A 49 -4.30 -0.41 -20.83
CA ILE A 49 -3.19 -0.80 -19.94
C ILE A 49 -2.75 0.37 -19.05
N ILE A 50 -2.59 1.58 -19.61
CA ILE A 50 -2.24 2.78 -18.84
C ILE A 50 -3.33 3.09 -17.81
N ALA A 51 -4.61 3.01 -18.20
CA ALA A 51 -5.74 3.25 -17.30
C ALA A 51 -5.79 2.21 -16.16
N ALA A 52 -5.61 0.93 -16.47
CA ALA A 52 -5.55 -0.13 -15.48
C ALA A 52 -4.37 0.08 -14.50
N TYR A 53 -3.20 0.45 -15.01
CA TYR A 53 -2.04 0.80 -14.19
C TYR A 53 -2.34 1.99 -13.27
N ALA A 54 -2.92 3.08 -13.82
CA ALA A 54 -3.28 4.26 -13.04
C ALA A 54 -4.27 3.92 -11.92
N LEU A 55 -5.28 3.11 -12.21
CA LEU A 55 -6.25 2.66 -11.20
C LEU A 55 -5.58 1.90 -10.05
N LEU A 56 -4.68 0.96 -10.37
CA LEU A 56 -4.03 0.11 -9.38
C LEU A 56 -2.93 0.83 -8.58
N PHE A 57 -2.19 1.74 -9.21
CA PHE A 57 -0.96 2.29 -8.65
C PHE A 57 -1.02 3.78 -8.32
N VAL A 58 -2.01 4.51 -8.83
CA VAL A 58 -2.26 5.92 -8.48
C VAL A 58 -3.54 6.03 -7.66
N VAL A 59 -4.67 5.55 -8.18
CA VAL A 59 -5.98 5.72 -7.51
C VAL A 59 -6.08 4.87 -6.25
N SER A 60 -5.72 3.58 -6.32
CA SER A 60 -5.82 2.69 -5.15
C SER A 60 -5.02 3.19 -3.95
N PRO A 61 -3.76 3.66 -4.07
CA PRO A 61 -3.05 4.25 -2.95
C PRO A 61 -3.75 5.45 -2.31
N LEU A 62 -4.47 6.29 -3.05
CA LEU A 62 -5.23 7.41 -2.48
C LEU A 62 -6.36 6.97 -1.53
N LEU A 63 -6.76 5.70 -1.59
CA LEU A 63 -7.75 5.08 -0.71
C LEU A 63 -7.10 4.38 0.51
N THR A 64 -5.78 4.42 0.62
CA THR A 64 -5.01 3.87 1.75
C THR A 64 -5.10 4.81 2.93
N GLU A 65 -5.60 4.30 4.05
CA GLU A 65 -5.67 5.04 5.31
C GLU A 65 -5.61 4.03 6.45
N HIS A 66 -4.74 4.25 7.42
CA HIS A 66 -4.71 3.47 8.64
C HIS A 66 -5.55 4.19 9.68
N TRP A 67 -6.33 3.47 10.47
CA TRP A 67 -7.05 4.11 11.55
C TRP A 67 -7.14 3.26 12.78
N MET A 68 -7.16 3.96 13.90
CA MET A 68 -7.22 3.38 15.21
C MET A 68 -8.57 3.71 15.84
N THR A 69 -9.18 2.71 16.45
CA THR A 69 -10.40 2.82 17.26
C THR A 69 -10.05 2.47 18.70
N ARG A 70 -11.01 2.56 19.64
CA ARG A 70 -10.79 2.20 21.05
C ARG A 70 -10.34 0.75 21.28
N SER A 71 -10.66 -0.17 20.36
CA SER A 71 -10.45 -1.61 20.57
C SER A 71 -9.67 -2.30 19.43
N ARG A 72 -9.44 -1.61 18.32
CA ARG A 72 -8.95 -2.22 17.08
C ARG A 72 -8.07 -1.25 16.30
N LEU A 73 -7.02 -1.80 15.73
CA LEU A 73 -6.24 -1.23 14.65
C LEU A 73 -6.80 -1.70 13.31
N VAL A 74 -6.99 -0.77 12.37
CA VAL A 74 -7.40 -1.08 11.00
C VAL A 74 -6.32 -0.61 10.04
N LEU A 75 -5.73 -1.57 9.34
CA LEU A 75 -4.76 -1.33 8.28
C LEU A 75 -5.46 -1.50 6.93
N ARG A 76 -5.59 -0.42 6.17
CA ARG A 76 -6.12 -0.47 4.81
C ARG A 76 -5.03 -0.09 3.82
N GLN A 77 -4.91 -0.87 2.76
CA GLN A 77 -4.06 -0.55 1.62
C GLN A 77 -4.93 -0.58 0.36
N GLY A 78 -5.29 0.62 -0.08
CA GLY A 78 -6.27 0.88 -1.12
C GLY A 78 -7.61 0.18 -0.93
N TRP A 79 -8.20 -0.23 -2.06
CA TRP A 79 -9.48 -0.95 -2.10
C TRP A 79 -9.37 -2.47 -1.95
N TYR A 80 -8.19 -3.06 -2.19
CA TYR A 80 -8.02 -4.51 -2.24
C TYR A 80 -7.60 -5.14 -0.90
N PHE A 81 -7.18 -4.35 0.09
CA PHE A 81 -6.75 -4.89 1.39
C PHE A 81 -7.20 -4.08 2.59
N ARG A 82 -7.70 -4.79 3.60
CA ARG A 82 -8.19 -4.28 4.86
C ARG A 82 -8.01 -5.32 5.97
N ALA A 83 -6.97 -5.16 6.78
CA ALA A 83 -6.80 -5.93 8.00
C ALA A 83 -7.43 -5.21 9.20
N VAL A 84 -8.28 -5.90 9.96
CA VAL A 84 -8.88 -5.40 11.21
C VAL A 84 -8.35 -6.23 12.37
N ILE A 85 -7.53 -5.63 13.22
CA ILE A 85 -6.77 -6.30 14.28
C ILE A 85 -7.23 -5.79 15.64
N PRO A 86 -7.88 -6.62 16.47
CA PRO A 86 -8.17 -6.28 17.86
C PRO A 86 -6.89 -6.03 18.65
N PHE A 87 -6.90 -5.05 19.57
CA PHE A 87 -5.75 -4.82 20.45
C PHE A 87 -5.48 -5.99 21.39
N SER A 88 -6.49 -6.79 21.73
CA SER A 88 -6.32 -8.03 22.48
C SER A 88 -5.39 -9.03 21.79
N ASP A 89 -5.26 -8.94 20.46
CA ASP A 89 -4.46 -9.86 19.64
C ASP A 89 -3.07 -9.30 19.37
N ILE A 90 -2.81 -8.05 19.76
CA ILE A 90 -1.53 -7.36 19.59
C ILE A 90 -0.67 -7.63 20.82
N GLU A 91 0.57 -8.05 20.57
CA GLU A 91 1.59 -8.24 21.58
C GLU A 91 2.37 -6.94 21.79
N SER A 92 2.81 -6.31 20.71
CA SER A 92 3.53 -5.04 20.75
C SER A 92 3.39 -4.26 19.45
N ILE A 93 3.57 -2.94 19.55
CA ILE A 93 3.68 -2.03 18.43
C ILE A 93 4.98 -1.23 18.63
N ALA A 94 5.86 -1.22 17.64
CA ALA A 94 7.13 -0.52 17.72
C ALA A 94 7.55 0.04 16.37
N ARG A 95 8.52 0.98 16.36
CA ARG A 95 9.22 1.34 15.12
C ARG A 95 9.96 0.13 14.59
N SER A 96 9.87 -0.10 13.28
CA SER A 96 10.53 -1.23 12.63
C SER A 96 11.94 -0.84 12.19
N GLU A 97 12.87 -0.84 13.13
CA GLU A 97 14.30 -0.61 12.85
C GLU A 97 14.89 -1.74 12.01
N GLU A 98 14.42 -2.97 12.22
CA GLU A 98 14.92 -4.18 11.55
C GLU A 98 14.41 -4.29 10.10
N ALA A 99 13.16 -3.90 9.83
CA ALA A 99 12.67 -3.77 8.46
C ALA A 99 13.41 -2.68 7.69
N SER A 100 13.81 -1.60 8.36
CA SER A 100 14.57 -0.50 7.75
C SER A 100 15.98 -0.95 7.29
N ARG A 101 16.53 -2.04 7.86
CA ARG A 101 17.81 -2.64 7.44
C ARG A 101 17.66 -3.66 6.29
N THR A 102 16.43 -4.08 5.99
CA THR A 102 16.13 -5.07 4.94
C THR A 102 15.53 -4.35 3.73
N ARG A 103 15.60 -4.94 2.52
CA ARG A 103 14.92 -4.36 1.34
C ARG A 103 13.40 -4.43 1.54
N VAL A 104 12.82 -3.33 1.99
CA VAL A 104 11.37 -3.22 2.25
C VAL A 104 10.60 -3.39 0.92
N PRO A 105 9.81 -4.46 0.77
CA PRO A 105 8.97 -4.65 -0.40
C PRO A 105 7.90 -3.56 -0.44
N LEU A 106 7.29 -3.39 -1.61
CA LEU A 106 6.20 -2.44 -1.83
C LEU A 106 4.92 -3.21 -2.10
N GLY A 107 3.80 -2.72 -1.60
CA GLY A 107 2.53 -3.42 -1.69
C GLY A 107 2.31 -4.36 -0.53
N ILE A 108 1.59 -5.44 -0.80
CA ILE A 108 1.32 -6.52 0.14
C ILE A 108 2.25 -7.66 -0.20
N HIS A 109 3.15 -7.99 0.71
CA HIS A 109 4.15 -9.02 0.46
C HIS A 109 4.53 -9.74 1.74
N ARG A 110 4.79 -11.04 1.64
CA ARG A 110 5.41 -11.82 2.72
C ARG A 110 6.64 -12.54 2.15
N PRO A 111 7.85 -12.13 2.54
CA PRO A 111 9.06 -12.83 2.15
C PRO A 111 9.02 -14.29 2.62
N LEU A 112 9.53 -15.20 1.78
CA LEU A 112 9.67 -16.62 2.13
C LEU A 112 10.54 -16.77 3.38
N GLY A 113 10.10 -17.61 4.31
CA GLY A 113 10.80 -17.86 5.59
C GLY A 113 10.63 -16.77 6.65
N GLN A 114 10.00 -15.63 6.33
CA GLN A 114 9.71 -14.58 7.32
C GLN A 114 8.26 -14.66 7.79
N PRO A 115 8.00 -14.47 9.10
CA PRO A 115 6.65 -14.45 9.63
C PRO A 115 5.99 -13.05 9.51
N ALA A 116 6.63 -12.11 8.82
CA ALA A 116 6.20 -10.74 8.67
C ALA A 116 5.43 -10.50 7.35
N LEU A 117 4.25 -9.90 7.45
CA LEU A 117 3.47 -9.39 6.33
C LEU A 117 3.75 -7.89 6.16
N PHE A 118 4.32 -7.52 5.02
CA PHE A 118 4.51 -6.13 4.66
C PHE A 118 3.24 -5.61 3.99
N VAL A 119 2.76 -4.47 4.46
CA VAL A 119 1.60 -3.72 3.97
C VAL A 119 2.08 -2.28 3.81
N THR A 120 2.89 -2.05 2.78
CA THR A 120 3.68 -0.83 2.65
C THR A 120 3.34 -0.08 1.35
N GLY A 121 3.01 1.21 1.47
CA GLY A 121 3.00 2.19 0.38
C GLY A 121 4.33 2.94 0.26
N GLY A 122 5.12 2.97 1.33
CA GLY A 122 6.42 3.64 1.46
C GLY A 122 7.54 2.70 1.91
N ARG A 123 8.77 3.22 2.05
CA ARG A 123 9.92 2.50 2.64
C ARG A 123 10.45 3.15 3.92
N THR A 124 9.76 4.18 4.39
CA THR A 124 10.15 5.03 5.53
C THR A 124 9.05 4.99 6.58
N ASN A 125 9.35 5.43 7.80
CA ASN A 125 8.39 5.50 8.91
C ASN A 125 7.65 4.18 9.15
N LEU A 126 8.41 3.08 9.08
CA LEU A 126 7.85 1.74 9.22
C LEU A 126 7.56 1.44 10.68
N LEU A 127 6.36 0.96 10.93
CA LEU A 127 5.92 0.40 12.20
C LEU A 127 5.74 -1.10 12.06
N SER A 128 6.06 -1.82 13.13
CA SER A 128 5.78 -3.24 13.29
C SER A 128 4.69 -3.44 14.32
N VAL A 129 3.71 -4.27 13.99
CA VAL A 129 2.70 -4.80 14.90
C VAL A 129 2.93 -6.30 15.03
N ARG A 130 3.39 -6.73 16.20
CA ARG A 130 3.51 -8.15 16.54
C ARG A 130 2.19 -8.66 17.10
N LEU A 131 1.77 -9.81 16.60
CA LEU A 131 0.53 -10.48 16.97
C LEU A 131 0.85 -11.60 17.94
N ARG A 132 0.01 -11.76 18.96
CA ARG A 132 0.13 -12.82 19.98
C ARG A 132 0.02 -14.22 19.39
N ARG A 133 -0.66 -14.36 18.24
CA ARG A 133 -0.88 -15.63 17.54
C ARG A 133 -0.80 -15.41 16.03
N PRO A 134 -0.34 -16.42 15.25
CA PRO A 134 -0.37 -16.34 13.80
C PRO A 134 -1.79 -16.09 13.28
N ARG A 135 -1.93 -15.15 12.34
CA ARG A 135 -3.21 -14.81 11.73
C ARG A 135 -3.16 -14.95 10.23
N LYS A 136 -4.26 -15.45 9.65
CA LYS A 136 -4.45 -15.59 8.20
C LYS A 136 -5.07 -14.31 7.61
N PHE A 137 -4.50 -13.82 6.52
CA PHE A 137 -4.95 -12.62 5.80
C PHE A 137 -5.49 -13.00 4.43
N TRP A 138 -6.81 -13.20 4.32
CA TRP A 138 -7.44 -13.66 3.07
C TRP A 138 -7.27 -12.69 1.90
N GLN A 139 -7.29 -11.39 2.17
CA GLN A 139 -7.01 -10.35 1.16
C GLN A 139 -5.54 -10.29 0.73
N ALA A 140 -4.68 -11.04 1.40
CA ALA A 140 -3.30 -11.28 0.99
C ALA A 140 -3.13 -12.77 0.62
N PHE A 141 -4.04 -13.31 -0.20
CA PHE A 141 -4.01 -14.71 -0.66
C PHE A 141 -3.96 -15.77 0.46
N GLY A 142 -4.52 -15.44 1.64
CA GLY A 142 -4.50 -16.35 2.78
C GLY A 142 -3.12 -16.56 3.40
N LEU A 143 -2.18 -15.62 3.19
CA LEU A 143 -0.90 -15.64 3.88
C LEU A 143 -1.10 -15.57 5.40
N THR A 144 -0.31 -16.37 6.12
CA THR A 144 -0.27 -16.37 7.59
C THR A 144 0.94 -15.58 8.07
N ALA A 145 0.75 -14.68 9.03
CA ALA A 145 1.82 -13.88 9.62
C ALA A 145 1.61 -13.68 11.13
N THR A 146 2.71 -13.49 11.87
CA THR A 146 2.71 -13.10 13.29
C THR A 146 3.18 -11.66 13.47
N GLU A 147 3.64 -11.01 12.41
CA GLU A 147 4.10 -9.63 12.42
C GLU A 147 3.55 -8.92 11.19
N ILE A 148 3.18 -7.65 11.33
CA ILE A 148 2.72 -6.81 10.22
C ILE A 148 3.56 -5.55 10.21
N ILE A 149 4.19 -5.26 9.08
CA ILE A 149 5.00 -4.07 8.87
C ILE A 149 4.28 -3.14 7.90
N PHE A 150 4.10 -1.88 8.28
CA PHE A 150 3.41 -0.87 7.46
C PHE A 150 4.02 0.51 7.67
N ASP A 151 3.88 1.40 6.70
CA ASP A 151 4.31 2.79 6.81
C ASP A 151 3.17 3.72 7.22
N VAL A 152 3.51 4.74 8.00
CA VAL A 152 2.61 5.84 8.37
C VAL A 152 3.33 7.17 8.18
N ASP A 153 2.60 8.22 7.81
CA ASP A 153 3.17 9.57 7.67
C ASP A 153 3.69 10.10 9.03
N ASP A 154 2.95 9.84 10.12
CA ASP A 154 3.30 10.26 11.49
C ASP A 154 3.44 9.04 12.44
N PRO A 155 4.64 8.44 12.54
CA PRO A 155 4.86 7.29 13.42
C PRO A 155 4.86 7.68 14.90
N GLU A 156 5.13 8.93 15.25
CA GLU A 156 5.09 9.37 16.65
C GLU A 156 3.67 9.54 17.15
N GLY A 157 2.82 10.22 16.38
CA GLY A 157 1.40 10.34 16.69
C GLY A 157 0.69 9.00 16.74
N PHE A 158 1.14 8.02 15.94
CA PHE A 158 0.56 6.67 15.96
C PHE A 158 0.90 5.88 17.25
N LEU A 159 2.08 6.11 17.83
CA LEU A 159 2.56 5.38 19.00
C LEU A 159 2.16 6.00 20.35
N ARG A 160 1.50 7.17 20.34
CA ARG A 160 0.95 7.85 21.54
C ARG A 160 -0.46 7.37 21.87
#